data_AF-B5EBA1-F1
#
_entry.id   AF-B5EBA1-F1
#
_cell.length_a   1.000
_cell.length_b   1.000
_cell.length_c   1.000
_cell.angle_alpha   90.00
_cell.angle_beta   90.00
_cell.angle_gamma   90.00
#
_symmetry.space_group_name_H-M   'P 1'
#
loop_
_entity.id
_entity.type
_entity.pdbx_description
1 polymer ?
#
loop_
_entity_poly.entity_id
_entity_poly.type
_entity_poly.pdbx_seq_one_letter_code
_entity_poly.pdbx_strand_id
1 'polypeptide(L)'
;MRTFLKLALLAVAIGTMFGCAHNYYNIPQETLEKKVKTIGVAPIFVDPDSDIRHPSKDAIVSLVRTYNARNEKELIARLRGTGIFYAVRQVDGDPARLFSTLVSNKEKRDDAGIIYNKYFIKKDELKQLMTDNGLDAVLFVTVSGLTRQGKVFSSNYLSYLDTDFNYLVMTAQMIDREGNTVWEYPNFRRASLSFPLFFPLQYPDFDEAAANLSEKVDVKFKTVAGVNAAFAKTEASAIANAPEVSVLYARQFDEMLALMKTYKPLFAKEKEKDVPAPVSVPSGYAPAKAAVPVAAPVAPQPAAATAPATAAPTPLKSAPVQLAPGEIVPEEPPAK
;
A
#
# COMPACT_ATOMS: atom_id res chain seq x y z
N MET A 1 -18.33 -36.19 41.94
CA MET A 1 -19.28 -35.18 41.42
C MET A 1 -18.85 -33.73 41.69
N ARG A 2 -18.52 -33.33 42.92
CA ARG A 2 -18.11 -31.93 43.24
C ARG A 2 -16.90 -31.41 42.45
N THR A 3 -15.90 -32.24 42.18
CA THR A 3 -14.70 -31.88 41.40
C THR A 3 -14.98 -31.71 39.91
N PHE A 4 -15.82 -32.58 39.33
CA PHE A 4 -16.28 -32.45 37.94
C PHE A 4 -17.11 -31.19 37.71
N LEU A 5 -17.98 -30.83 38.66
CA LEU A 5 -18.76 -29.59 38.59
C LEU A 5 -17.86 -28.34 38.65
N LYS A 6 -16.82 -28.37 39.49
CA LYS A 6 -15.82 -27.29 39.57
C LYS A 6 -14.99 -27.14 38.29
N LEU A 7 -14.58 -28.26 37.68
CA LEU A 7 -13.87 -28.24 36.40
C LEU A 7 -14.76 -27.74 35.26
N ALA A 8 -16.04 -28.13 35.23
CA ALA A 8 -16.99 -27.64 34.24
C ALA A 8 -17.26 -26.14 34.40
N LEU A 9 -17.43 -25.64 35.63
CA LEU A 9 -17.59 -24.20 35.91
C LEU A 9 -16.32 -23.40 35.56
N LEU A 10 -15.14 -23.95 35.82
CA LEU A 10 -13.88 -23.33 35.44
C LEU A 10 -13.72 -23.29 33.91
N ALA A 11 -14.09 -24.36 33.19
CA ALA A 11 -14.07 -24.39 31.73
C ALA A 11 -15.06 -23.40 31.10
N VAL A 12 -16.26 -23.23 31.69
CA VAL A 12 -17.26 -22.24 31.25
C VAL A 12 -16.80 -20.81 31.58
N ALA A 13 -16.20 -20.58 32.75
CA ALA A 13 -15.62 -19.29 33.11
C ALA A 13 -14.45 -18.92 32.17
N ILE A 14 -13.57 -19.88 31.87
CA ILE A 14 -12.49 -19.69 30.89
C ILE A 14 -13.06 -19.44 29.49
N GLY A 15 -14.09 -20.19 29.07
CA GLY A 15 -14.73 -20.05 27.76
C GLY A 15 -15.44 -18.71 27.55
N THR A 16 -15.94 -18.09 28.62
CA THR A 16 -16.59 -16.76 28.57
C THR A 16 -15.58 -15.60 28.61
N MET A 17 -14.36 -15.82 29.11
CA MET A 17 -13.31 -14.80 29.11
C MET A 17 -12.61 -14.63 27.74
N PHE A 18 -12.76 -15.57 26.80
CA PHE A 18 -12.24 -15.45 25.44
C PHE A 18 -13.16 -14.69 24.47
N GLY A 19 -14.29 -14.16 24.95
CA GLY A 19 -15.20 -13.30 24.19
C GLY A 19 -14.78 -11.83 24.12
N CYS A 20 -13.48 -11.52 24.12
CA CYS A 20 -13.02 -10.15 23.92
C CYS A 20 -13.37 -9.71 22.49
N ALA A 21 -14.51 -9.03 22.34
CA ALA A 21 -14.85 -8.31 21.12
C ALA A 21 -13.71 -7.32 20.82
N HIS A 22 -12.82 -7.68 19.90
CA HIS A 22 -11.72 -6.82 19.48
C HIS A 22 -12.31 -5.71 18.62
N ASN A 23 -12.41 -4.49 19.18
CA ASN A 23 -12.81 -3.31 18.44
C ASN A 23 -11.58 -2.44 18.14
N TYR A 24 -11.15 -2.45 16.88
CA TYR A 24 -10.05 -1.61 16.41
C TYR A 24 -10.50 -0.19 16.03
N TYR A 25 -11.81 0.09 16.05
CA TYR A 25 -12.35 1.40 15.75
C TYR A 25 -12.33 2.31 16.98
N ASN A 26 -12.25 3.61 16.74
CA ASN A 26 -12.36 4.64 17.77
C ASN A 26 -13.81 4.86 18.25
N ILE A 27 -14.76 4.20 17.60
CA ILE A 27 -16.19 4.23 17.91
C ILE A 27 -16.74 2.80 18.05
N PRO A 28 -17.86 2.60 18.77
CA PRO A 28 -18.53 1.30 18.83
C PRO A 28 -18.95 0.81 17.44
N GLN A 29 -18.94 -0.51 17.24
CA GLN A 29 -19.24 -1.10 15.94
C GLN A 29 -20.66 -0.76 15.45
N GLU A 30 -21.63 -0.70 16.35
CA GLU A 30 -23.02 -0.33 16.03
C GLU A 30 -23.13 1.12 15.58
N THR A 31 -22.24 1.98 16.09
CA THR A 31 -22.16 3.38 15.66
C THR A 31 -21.49 3.48 14.30
N LEU A 32 -20.43 2.69 14.07
CA LEU A 32 -19.75 2.60 12.78
C LEU A 32 -20.71 2.16 11.67
N GLU A 33 -21.48 1.09 11.87
CA GLU A 33 -22.45 0.57 10.91
C GLU A 33 -23.50 1.62 10.51
N LYS A 34 -23.96 2.42 11.48
CA LYS A 34 -24.95 3.47 11.25
C LYS A 34 -24.34 4.69 10.55
N LYS A 35 -23.11 5.06 10.91
CA LYS A 35 -22.46 6.28 10.43
C LYS A 35 -21.74 6.11 9.10
N VAL A 36 -21.11 4.96 8.85
CA VAL A 36 -20.17 4.77 7.73
C VAL A 36 -20.65 3.62 6.84
N LYS A 37 -21.47 3.94 5.84
CA LYS A 37 -21.95 2.97 4.85
C LYS A 37 -21.13 3.03 3.57
N THR A 38 -20.89 4.25 3.08
CA THR A 38 -20.10 4.50 1.88
C THR A 38 -18.75 5.10 2.23
N ILE A 39 -17.68 4.38 1.93
CA ILE A 39 -16.32 4.85 2.13
C ILE A 39 -15.68 5.24 0.79
N GLY A 40 -15.04 6.41 0.75
CA GLY A 40 -14.15 6.79 -0.35
C GLY A 40 -12.72 6.43 -0.02
N VAL A 41 -11.97 5.93 -0.99
CA VAL A 41 -10.52 5.72 -0.88
C VAL A 41 -9.85 6.84 -1.64
N ALA A 42 -9.16 7.72 -0.91
CA ALA A 42 -8.35 8.77 -1.52
C ALA A 42 -7.14 8.17 -2.24
N PRO A 43 -6.55 8.87 -3.23
CA PRO A 43 -5.28 8.46 -3.80
C PRO A 43 -4.23 8.28 -2.71
N ILE A 44 -3.30 7.33 -2.87
CA ILE A 44 -2.28 7.10 -1.85
C ILE A 44 -1.27 8.25 -1.95
N PHE A 45 -1.19 9.04 -0.88
CA PHE A 45 -0.37 10.24 -0.85
C PHE A 45 1.10 9.93 -0.55
N VAL A 46 1.97 10.85 -0.95
CA VAL A 46 3.36 10.90 -0.50
C VAL A 46 3.57 12.27 0.13
N ASP A 47 4.06 12.32 1.37
CA ASP A 47 4.51 13.57 2.01
C ASP A 47 5.97 13.85 1.61
N PRO A 48 6.24 14.72 0.61
CA PRO A 48 7.61 15.02 0.22
C PRO A 48 8.35 15.81 1.30
N ASP A 49 7.65 16.48 2.20
CA ASP A 49 8.25 17.34 3.23
C ASP A 49 8.52 16.55 4.52
N SER A 50 8.23 15.25 4.54
CA SER A 50 8.61 14.35 5.63
C SER A 50 10.11 14.10 5.66
N ASP A 51 10.58 13.42 6.71
CA ASP A 51 11.99 13.15 6.96
C ASP A 51 12.52 12.04 6.03
N ILE A 52 12.58 12.30 4.73
CA ILE A 52 13.19 11.44 3.70
C ILE A 52 14.61 11.96 3.46
N ARG A 53 15.61 11.26 4.00
CA ARG A 53 17.02 11.71 4.02
C ARG A 53 17.87 11.21 2.85
N HIS A 54 17.24 10.61 1.84
CA HIS A 54 17.94 10.01 0.72
C HIS A 54 18.63 11.06 -0.19
N PRO A 55 19.88 10.85 -0.65
CA PRO A 55 20.60 11.81 -1.50
C PRO A 55 19.84 12.19 -2.78
N SER A 56 19.12 11.23 -3.37
CA SER A 56 18.23 11.43 -4.53
C SER A 56 16.76 11.49 -4.10
N LYS A 57 16.42 12.32 -3.11
CA LYS A 57 15.08 12.41 -2.50
C LYS A 57 13.95 12.52 -3.53
N ASP A 58 14.06 13.44 -4.48
CA ASP A 58 13.00 13.71 -5.47
C ASP A 58 12.73 12.51 -6.39
N ALA A 59 13.78 11.76 -6.72
CA ALA A 59 13.65 10.52 -7.48
C ALA A 59 12.90 9.45 -6.68
N ILE A 60 13.19 9.32 -5.38
CA ILE A 60 12.47 8.41 -4.48
C ILE A 60 11.00 8.82 -4.37
N VAL A 61 10.72 10.11 -4.14
CA VAL A 61 9.33 10.62 -4.05
C VAL A 61 8.56 10.33 -5.34
N SER A 62 9.15 10.60 -6.50
CA SER A 62 8.53 10.37 -7.81
C SER A 62 8.26 8.89 -8.07
N LEU A 63 9.21 8.04 -7.68
CA LEU A 63 9.08 6.58 -7.75
C LEU A 63 7.92 6.10 -6.87
N VAL A 64 7.87 6.51 -5.61
CA VAL A 64 6.80 6.11 -4.68
C VAL A 64 5.44 6.59 -5.19
N ARG A 65 5.33 7.81 -5.72
CA ARG A 65 4.08 8.30 -6.36
C ARG A 65 3.63 7.41 -7.52
N THR A 66 4.58 6.98 -8.36
CA THR A 66 4.29 6.08 -9.48
C THR A 66 3.76 4.73 -9.00
N TYR A 67 4.37 4.15 -7.96
CA TYR A 67 3.91 2.89 -7.40
C TYR A 67 2.61 3.01 -6.60
N ASN A 68 2.38 4.13 -5.91
CA ASN A 68 1.10 4.42 -5.27
C ASN A 68 -0.04 4.32 -6.29
N ALA A 69 0.04 5.08 -7.38
CA ALA A 69 -0.97 5.10 -8.43
C ALA A 69 -1.21 3.72 -9.07
N ARG A 70 -0.15 2.90 -9.21
CA ARG A 70 -0.27 1.53 -9.75
C ARG A 70 -1.01 0.58 -8.82
N ASN A 71 -0.87 0.75 -7.51
CA ASN A 71 -1.40 -0.19 -6.51
C ASN A 71 -2.71 0.28 -5.84
N GLU A 72 -3.17 1.51 -6.08
CA GLU A 72 -4.43 2.06 -5.53
C GLU A 72 -5.66 1.18 -5.79
N LYS A 73 -5.80 0.69 -7.03
CA LYS A 73 -6.93 -0.16 -7.41
C LYS A 73 -6.97 -1.46 -6.62
N GLU A 74 -5.81 -1.99 -6.24
CA GLU A 74 -5.70 -3.18 -5.41
C GLU A 74 -6.25 -2.92 -4.01
N LEU A 75 -5.85 -1.82 -3.36
CA LEU A 75 -6.37 -1.45 -2.04
C LEU A 75 -7.90 -1.35 -2.06
N ILE A 76 -8.45 -0.69 -3.07
CA ILE A 76 -9.89 -0.54 -3.25
C ILE A 76 -10.57 -1.90 -3.41
N ALA A 77 -10.02 -2.78 -4.24
CA ALA A 77 -10.59 -4.10 -4.48
C ALA A 77 -10.52 -5.00 -3.23
N ARG A 78 -9.39 -5.02 -2.53
CA ARG A 78 -9.25 -5.77 -1.27
C ARG A 78 -10.21 -5.23 -0.21
N LEU A 79 -10.35 -3.91 -0.09
CA LEU A 79 -11.30 -3.28 0.83
C LEU A 79 -12.75 -3.65 0.48
N ARG A 80 -13.14 -3.66 -0.81
CA ARG A 80 -14.45 -4.16 -1.26
C ARG A 80 -14.64 -5.63 -0.89
N GLY A 81 -13.61 -6.45 -1.09
CA GLY A 81 -13.61 -7.88 -0.78
C GLY A 81 -13.84 -8.19 0.69
N THR A 82 -13.57 -7.25 1.60
CA THR A 82 -13.86 -7.43 3.03
C THR A 82 -15.35 -7.45 3.36
N GLY A 83 -16.20 -6.82 2.53
CA GLY A 83 -17.63 -6.66 2.80
C GLY A 83 -17.96 -5.84 4.05
N ILE A 84 -17.00 -5.11 4.62
CA ILE A 84 -17.20 -4.28 5.82
C ILE A 84 -18.10 -3.09 5.49
N PHE A 85 -17.92 -2.48 4.32
CA PHE A 85 -18.68 -1.30 3.90
C PHE A 85 -19.73 -1.67 2.86
N TYR A 86 -20.87 -0.97 2.88
CA TYR A 86 -21.91 -1.14 1.87
C TYR A 86 -21.39 -0.78 0.47
N ALA A 87 -20.62 0.32 0.38
CA ALA A 87 -20.01 0.75 -0.87
C ALA A 87 -18.59 1.30 -0.62
N VAL A 88 -17.67 0.96 -1.52
CA VAL A 88 -16.30 1.48 -1.54
C VAL A 88 -16.05 2.15 -2.89
N ARG A 89 -15.74 3.44 -2.87
CA ARG A 89 -15.53 4.26 -4.07
C ARG A 89 -14.11 4.79 -4.11
N GLN A 90 -13.60 5.02 -5.32
CA GLN A 90 -12.38 5.80 -5.49
C GLN A 90 -12.73 7.28 -5.38
N VAL A 91 -11.88 8.07 -4.74
CA VAL A 91 -11.93 9.53 -4.83
C VAL A 91 -10.95 9.96 -5.91
N ASP A 92 -11.45 10.58 -6.96
CA ASP A 92 -10.62 11.03 -8.08
C ASP A 92 -9.99 12.40 -7.78
N GLY A 93 -8.77 12.61 -8.26
CA GLY A 93 -8.10 13.90 -8.21
C GLY A 93 -6.57 13.79 -8.24
N ASP A 94 -5.92 14.91 -8.49
CA ASP A 94 -4.46 14.99 -8.41
C ASP A 94 -4.00 14.78 -6.95
N PRO A 95 -3.18 13.74 -6.65
CA PRO A 95 -2.81 13.43 -5.28
C PRO A 95 -2.06 14.56 -4.58
N ALA A 96 -1.20 15.30 -5.30
CA ALA A 96 -0.42 16.38 -4.70
C ALA A 96 -1.32 17.55 -4.27
N ARG A 97 -2.23 17.96 -5.17
CA ARG A 97 -3.19 19.02 -4.92
C ARG A 97 -4.16 18.64 -3.81
N LEU A 98 -4.73 17.43 -3.85
CA LEU A 98 -5.62 16.94 -2.80
C LEU A 98 -4.91 16.92 -1.44
N PHE A 99 -3.68 16.42 -1.36
CA PHE A 99 -2.91 16.40 -0.11
C PHE A 99 -2.70 17.80 0.45
N SER A 100 -2.19 18.74 -0.37
CA SER A 100 -1.96 20.13 0.07
C SER A 100 -3.25 20.88 0.45
N THR A 101 -4.37 20.53 -0.17
CA THR A 101 -5.67 21.12 0.13
C THR A 101 -6.19 20.60 1.46
N LEU A 102 -6.17 19.27 1.67
CA LEU A 102 -6.76 18.60 2.82
C LEU A 102 -5.91 18.66 4.08
N VAL A 103 -4.59 18.56 3.98
CA VAL A 103 -3.72 18.50 5.16
C VAL A 103 -3.48 19.89 5.72
N SER A 104 -3.71 20.05 7.02
CA SER A 104 -3.45 21.29 7.77
C SER A 104 -2.10 21.25 8.50
N ASN A 105 -1.75 20.09 9.04
CA ASN A 105 -0.57 19.92 9.86
C ASN A 105 -0.14 18.44 9.90
N LYS A 106 1.09 18.21 10.33
CA LYS A 106 1.64 16.89 10.65
C LYS A 106 2.38 16.92 11.97
N GLU A 107 2.33 15.80 12.69
CA GLU A 107 3.01 15.63 13.96
C GLU A 107 3.74 14.28 13.98
N LYS A 108 5.03 14.30 14.33
CA LYS A 108 5.78 13.07 14.65
C LYS A 108 5.38 12.62 16.04
N ARG A 109 4.75 11.46 16.15
CA ARG A 109 4.30 10.87 17.43
C ARG A 109 5.14 9.68 17.80
N ASP A 110 5.21 9.42 19.10
CA ASP A 110 5.72 8.18 19.69
C ASP A 110 4.67 7.69 20.69
N ASP A 111 3.83 6.77 20.23
CA ASP A 111 2.77 6.19 21.04
C ASP A 111 3.13 4.72 21.33
N ALA A 112 3.29 4.38 22.60
CA ALA A 112 3.66 3.03 23.05
C ALA A 112 4.90 2.44 22.34
N GLY A 113 5.90 3.28 22.04
CA GLY A 113 7.15 2.89 21.37
C GLY A 113 7.05 2.76 19.85
N ILE A 114 5.90 3.09 19.27
CA ILE A 114 5.71 3.16 17.81
C ILE A 114 5.81 4.63 17.40
N ILE A 115 6.86 4.92 16.63
CA ILE A 115 7.09 6.24 16.06
C ILE A 115 6.47 6.30 14.66
N TYR A 116 5.66 7.34 14.39
CA TYR A 116 5.00 7.54 13.10
C TYR A 116 4.61 9.02 12.88
N ASN A 117 4.17 9.36 11.67
CA ASN A 117 3.66 10.70 11.35
C ASN A 117 2.12 10.68 11.36
N LYS A 118 1.50 11.53 12.19
CA LYS A 118 0.04 11.74 12.22
C LYS A 118 -0.31 12.99 11.42
N TYR A 119 -1.35 12.91 10.60
CA TYR A 119 -1.79 14.01 9.75
C TYR A 119 -3.12 14.57 10.23
N PHE A 120 -3.23 15.89 10.28
CA PHE A 120 -4.44 16.59 10.66
C PHE A 120 -5.09 17.19 9.42
N ILE A 121 -6.37 16.90 9.23
CA ILE A 121 -7.12 17.28 8.03
C ILE A 121 -7.98 18.51 8.31
N LYS A 122 -8.04 19.43 7.35
CA LYS A 122 -8.93 20.59 7.39
C LYS A 122 -10.37 20.14 7.17
N LYS A 123 -11.23 20.47 8.14
CA LYS A 123 -12.59 19.92 8.22
C LYS A 123 -13.49 20.41 7.09
N ASP A 124 -13.36 21.66 6.68
CA ASP A 124 -14.24 22.27 5.68
C ASP A 124 -13.97 21.68 4.28
N GLU A 125 -12.69 21.55 3.91
CA GLU A 125 -12.25 20.95 2.65
C GLU A 125 -12.58 19.46 2.59
N LEU A 126 -12.43 18.74 3.71
CA LEU A 126 -12.86 17.35 3.82
C LEU A 126 -14.37 17.22 3.61
N LYS A 127 -15.16 18.07 4.28
CA LYS A 127 -16.62 18.04 4.16
C LYS A 127 -17.07 18.31 2.73
N GLN A 128 -16.43 19.25 2.04
CA GLN A 128 -16.69 19.54 0.63
C GLN A 128 -16.39 18.30 -0.23
N LEU A 129 -15.20 17.71 -0.08
CA LEU A 129 -14.80 16.49 -0.81
C LEU A 129 -15.81 15.36 -0.61
N MET A 130 -16.27 15.16 0.62
CA MET A 130 -17.21 14.09 0.96
C MET A 130 -18.61 14.34 0.41
N THR A 131 -19.09 15.58 0.42
CA THR A 131 -20.36 15.96 -0.21
C THR A 131 -20.31 15.73 -1.71
N ASP A 132 -19.26 16.18 -2.39
CA ASP A 132 -19.12 16.08 -3.85
C ASP A 132 -19.08 14.63 -4.34
N ASN A 133 -18.60 13.71 -3.50
CA ASN A 133 -18.49 12.29 -3.83
C ASN A 133 -19.59 11.42 -3.18
N GLY A 134 -20.47 12.01 -2.38
CA GLY A 134 -21.52 11.30 -1.63
C GLY A 134 -20.97 10.24 -0.65
N LEU A 135 -19.96 10.60 0.13
CA LEU A 135 -19.21 9.70 1.03
C LEU A 135 -19.57 9.93 2.49
N ASP A 136 -19.61 8.87 3.29
CA ASP A 136 -19.81 8.92 4.74
C ASP A 136 -18.49 8.94 5.52
N ALA A 137 -17.45 8.33 4.95
CA ALA A 137 -16.07 8.44 5.41
C ALA A 137 -15.10 8.44 4.24
N VAL A 138 -13.88 8.92 4.47
CA VAL A 138 -12.75 8.77 3.55
C VAL A 138 -11.61 8.02 4.22
N LEU A 139 -11.01 7.08 3.50
CA LEU A 139 -9.74 6.45 3.85
C LEU A 139 -8.61 7.27 3.22
N PHE A 140 -7.79 7.86 4.10
CA PHE A 140 -6.64 8.68 3.76
C PHE A 140 -5.36 7.89 4.07
N VAL A 141 -4.59 7.54 3.04
CA VAL A 141 -3.34 6.77 3.18
C VAL A 141 -2.15 7.63 2.75
N THR A 142 -1.08 7.64 3.54
CA THR A 142 0.09 8.47 3.28
C THR A 142 1.39 7.69 3.48
N VAL A 143 2.26 7.74 2.49
CA VAL A 143 3.66 7.30 2.59
C VAL A 143 4.52 8.49 2.99
N SER A 144 5.36 8.32 4.01
CA SER A 144 6.24 9.38 4.50
C SER A 144 7.57 8.83 5.01
N GLY A 145 8.58 9.69 5.05
CA GLY A 145 9.88 9.43 5.64
C GLY A 145 9.87 9.54 7.16
N LEU A 146 10.63 8.67 7.81
CA LEU A 146 10.79 8.62 9.24
C LEU A 146 12.20 8.15 9.60
N THR A 147 12.93 8.96 10.38
CA THR A 147 14.13 8.50 11.08
C THR A 147 13.79 8.03 12.49
N ARG A 148 14.24 6.82 12.81
CA ARG A 148 14.14 6.21 14.14
C ARG A 148 15.34 5.30 14.41
N GLN A 149 15.63 5.12 15.68
CA GLN A 149 16.59 4.11 16.13
C GLN A 149 16.07 2.71 15.77
N GLY A 150 16.98 1.87 15.28
CA GLY A 150 16.73 0.50 14.91
C GLY A 150 17.97 -0.36 15.11
N LYS A 151 17.73 -1.64 15.41
CA LYS A 151 18.78 -2.65 15.50
C LYS A 151 18.70 -3.56 14.29
N VAL A 152 19.77 -3.59 13.50
CA VAL A 152 19.89 -4.45 12.31
C VAL A 152 21.03 -5.42 12.53
N PHE A 153 20.78 -6.70 12.27
CA PHE A 153 21.78 -7.76 12.40
C PHE A 153 22.45 -8.04 11.06
N SER A 154 23.70 -8.49 11.12
CA SER A 154 24.38 -9.09 9.97
C SER A 154 23.67 -10.37 9.52
N SER A 155 23.92 -10.80 8.29
CA SER A 155 23.31 -12.01 7.71
C SER A 155 23.61 -13.29 8.50
N ASN A 156 24.76 -13.34 9.19
CA ASN A 156 25.17 -14.44 10.06
C ASN A 156 24.75 -14.27 11.54
N TYR A 157 24.05 -13.17 11.88
CA TYR A 157 23.61 -12.83 13.24
C TYR A 157 24.70 -12.70 14.31
N LEU A 158 25.99 -12.66 13.91
CA LEU A 158 27.11 -12.51 14.84
C LEU A 158 27.39 -11.05 15.22
N SER A 159 26.88 -10.11 14.44
CA SER A 159 27.07 -8.68 14.66
C SER A 159 25.76 -7.94 14.47
N TYR A 160 25.65 -6.78 15.11
CA TYR A 160 24.51 -5.90 14.94
C TYR A 160 24.98 -4.44 14.95
N LEU A 161 24.19 -3.59 14.32
CA LEU A 161 24.32 -2.14 14.39
C LEU A 161 23.03 -1.58 14.97
N ASP A 162 23.17 -0.82 16.05
CA ASP A 162 22.08 -0.10 16.71
C ASP A 162 22.30 1.39 16.51
N THR A 163 21.50 2.00 15.63
CA THR A 163 21.65 3.41 15.24
C THR A 163 20.36 3.93 14.62
N ASP A 164 20.34 5.21 14.28
CA ASP A 164 19.25 5.83 13.56
C ASP A 164 19.26 5.45 12.08
N PHE A 165 18.14 4.92 11.61
CA PHE A 165 17.91 4.58 10.21
C PHE A 165 16.73 5.36 9.63
N ASN A 166 16.83 5.68 8.35
CA ASN A 166 15.78 6.34 7.59
C ASN A 166 14.90 5.31 6.86
N TYR A 167 13.59 5.40 7.08
CA TYR A 167 12.59 4.51 6.52
C TYR A 167 11.50 5.28 5.80
N LEU A 168 10.86 4.64 4.84
CA LEU A 168 9.50 4.96 4.44
C LEU A 168 8.54 4.19 5.35
N VAL A 169 7.47 4.86 5.76
CA VAL A 169 6.36 4.30 6.53
C VAL A 169 5.04 4.65 5.83
N MET A 170 4.04 3.78 6.00
CA MET A 170 2.69 3.99 5.48
C MET A 170 1.73 4.09 6.64
N THR A 171 1.04 5.23 6.76
CA THR A 171 0.03 5.49 7.77
C THR A 171 -1.34 5.65 7.10
N ALA A 172 -2.41 5.31 7.80
CA ALA A 172 -3.76 5.51 7.28
C ALA A 172 -4.71 6.03 8.35
N GLN A 173 -5.69 6.83 7.93
CA GLN A 173 -6.77 7.33 8.78
C GLN A 173 -8.10 7.23 8.03
N MET A 174 -9.11 6.68 8.69
CA MET A 174 -10.49 6.76 8.23
C MET A 174 -11.18 7.90 8.97
N ILE A 175 -11.71 8.86 8.23
CA ILE A 175 -12.24 10.10 8.78
C ILE A 175 -13.70 10.23 8.36
N ASP A 176 -14.59 10.47 9.32
CA ASP A 176 -16.02 10.70 9.08
C ASP A 176 -16.31 12.13 8.56
N ARG A 177 -17.57 12.38 8.19
CA ARG A 177 -18.02 13.67 7.66
C ARG A 177 -17.90 14.83 8.65
N GLU A 178 -17.79 14.53 9.93
CA GLU A 178 -17.57 15.52 11.00
C GLU A 178 -16.08 15.80 11.24
N GLY A 179 -15.19 15.11 10.53
CA GLY A 179 -13.73 15.22 10.67
C GLY A 179 -13.17 14.42 11.83
N ASN A 180 -13.90 13.44 12.37
CA ASN A 180 -13.41 12.56 13.42
C ASN A 180 -12.71 11.34 12.81
N THR A 181 -11.53 10.99 13.35
CA THR A 181 -10.83 9.76 12.99
C THR A 181 -11.55 8.55 13.62
N VAL A 182 -12.28 7.79 12.81
CA VAL A 182 -13.01 6.58 13.25
C VAL A 182 -12.15 5.33 13.28
N TRP A 183 -11.04 5.32 12.54
CA TRP A 183 -10.04 4.25 12.52
C TRP A 183 -8.68 4.81 12.09
N GLU A 184 -7.59 4.25 12.60
CA GLU A 184 -6.23 4.65 12.23
C GLU A 184 -5.26 3.47 12.17
N TYR A 185 -4.19 3.67 11.39
CA TYR A 185 -3.05 2.79 11.24
C TYR A 185 -1.75 3.62 11.33
N PRO A 186 -0.83 3.31 12.28
CA PRO A 186 -0.86 2.21 13.24
C PRO A 186 -2.06 2.26 14.19
N ASN A 187 -2.52 1.09 14.64
CA ASN A 187 -3.66 0.96 15.54
C ASN A 187 -3.18 0.54 16.93
N PHE A 188 -3.52 1.33 17.95
CA PHE A 188 -3.05 1.14 19.33
C PHE A 188 -4.03 0.37 20.22
N ARG A 189 -5.15 -0.11 19.67
CA ARG A 189 -6.20 -0.82 20.42
C ARG A 189 -5.98 -2.34 20.48
N ARG A 190 -4.86 -2.84 19.95
CA ARG A 190 -4.49 -4.26 19.92
C ARG A 190 -3.66 -4.66 21.14
N ALA A 191 -3.84 -5.89 21.62
CA ALA A 191 -3.10 -6.42 22.78
C ALA A 191 -1.58 -6.57 22.54
N SER A 192 -1.17 -6.89 21.32
CA SER A 192 0.23 -6.93 20.89
C SER A 192 0.41 -5.85 19.85
N LEU A 193 1.16 -4.78 20.09
CA LEU A 193 1.33 -3.69 19.13
C LEU A 193 2.36 -4.05 18.04
N SER A 194 2.03 -3.84 16.76
CA SER A 194 3.03 -3.86 15.68
C SER A 194 2.70 -2.85 14.59
N PHE A 195 3.76 -2.22 14.07
CA PHE A 195 3.70 -1.31 12.94
C PHE A 195 4.85 -1.64 11.98
N PRO A 196 4.61 -2.51 10.98
CA PRO A 196 5.63 -2.86 10.01
C PRO A 196 6.02 -1.62 9.21
N LEU A 197 7.34 -1.40 9.11
CA LEU A 197 7.92 -0.36 8.27
C LEU A 197 7.65 -0.70 6.81
N PHE A 198 7.40 0.33 6.00
CA PHE A 198 7.07 0.12 4.60
C PHE A 198 8.30 -0.23 3.78
N PHE A 199 9.39 0.55 3.92
CA PHE A 199 10.65 0.25 3.24
C PHE A 199 11.86 0.94 3.90
N PRO A 200 12.96 0.23 4.21
CA PRO A 200 14.20 0.87 4.66
C PRO A 200 14.95 1.55 3.52
N LEU A 201 15.27 2.83 3.65
CA LEU A 201 16.06 3.58 2.67
C LEU A 201 17.56 3.40 2.86
N GLN A 202 17.97 2.93 4.03
CA GLN A 202 19.35 2.71 4.40
C GLN A 202 19.61 1.23 4.75
N TYR A 203 20.87 0.85 4.72
CA TYR A 203 21.34 -0.45 5.20
C TYR A 203 22.73 -0.31 5.84
N PRO A 204 23.04 -1.10 6.88
CA PRO A 204 24.40 -1.23 7.39
C PRO A 204 25.26 -2.07 6.44
N ASP A 205 26.47 -1.61 6.12
CA ASP A 205 27.41 -2.33 5.27
C ASP A 205 28.37 -3.21 6.10
N PHE A 206 27.83 -4.31 6.62
CA PHE A 206 28.62 -5.28 7.40
C PHE A 206 29.69 -5.99 6.56
N ASP A 207 29.43 -6.18 5.26
CA ASP A 207 30.33 -6.91 4.37
C ASP A 207 31.59 -6.07 4.09
N GLU A 208 31.44 -4.77 3.84
CA GLU A 208 32.59 -3.87 3.69
C GLU A 208 33.38 -3.69 4.99
N ALA A 209 32.70 -3.60 6.13
CA ALA A 209 33.38 -3.54 7.43
C ALA A 209 34.23 -4.80 7.67
N ALA A 210 33.65 -5.99 7.40
CA ALA A 210 34.35 -7.27 7.52
C ALA A 210 35.52 -7.39 6.53
N ALA A 211 35.34 -6.97 5.28
CA ALA A 211 36.39 -6.99 4.26
C ALA A 211 37.58 -6.09 4.62
N ASN A 212 37.33 -4.97 5.32
CA ASN A 212 38.36 -4.04 5.78
C ASN A 212 38.89 -4.34 7.19
N LEU A 213 38.46 -5.46 7.82
CA LEU A 213 38.78 -5.80 9.21
C LEU A 213 38.48 -4.65 10.19
N SER A 214 37.43 -3.88 9.90
CA SER A 214 37.02 -2.71 10.68
C SER A 214 35.86 -3.09 11.59
N GLU A 215 35.92 -2.63 12.85
CA GLU A 215 34.80 -2.73 13.78
C GLU A 215 33.70 -1.69 13.48
N LYS A 216 34.02 -0.68 12.66
CA LYS A 216 33.08 0.39 12.30
C LYS A 216 32.25 -0.02 11.09
N VAL A 217 30.95 -0.19 11.31
CA VAL A 217 29.96 -0.44 10.25
C VAL A 217 29.32 0.86 9.80
N ASP A 218 29.51 1.22 8.53
CA ASP A 218 28.92 2.42 7.96
C ASP A 218 27.48 2.15 7.48
N VAL A 219 26.64 3.19 7.57
CA VAL A 219 25.25 3.15 7.08
C VAL A 219 25.20 3.79 5.70
N LYS A 220 24.76 3.02 4.70
CA LYS A 220 24.67 3.45 3.30
C LYS A 220 23.22 3.57 2.85
N PHE A 221 22.97 4.47 1.89
CA PHE A 221 21.67 4.57 1.23
C PHE A 221 21.54 3.53 0.13
N LYS A 222 20.35 2.92 0.01
CA LYS A 222 20.01 2.07 -1.13
C LYS A 222 19.94 2.92 -2.39
N THR A 223 20.49 2.44 -3.51
CA THR A 223 20.39 3.17 -4.78
C THR A 223 18.94 3.29 -5.26
N VAL A 224 18.63 4.33 -6.05
CA VAL A 224 17.29 4.50 -6.65
C VAL A 224 16.88 3.26 -7.45
N ALA A 225 17.82 2.65 -8.19
CA ALA A 225 17.59 1.40 -8.91
C ALA A 225 17.25 0.24 -7.97
N GLY A 226 17.94 0.12 -6.82
CA GLY A 226 17.63 -0.88 -5.79
C GLY A 226 16.26 -0.67 -5.15
N VAL A 227 15.88 0.58 -4.90
CA VAL A 227 14.51 0.91 -4.43
C VAL A 227 13.48 0.53 -5.49
N ASN A 228 13.70 0.91 -6.75
CA ASN A 228 12.81 0.54 -7.86
C ASN A 228 12.65 -0.98 -7.98
N ALA A 229 13.75 -1.72 -7.93
CA ALA A 229 13.73 -3.17 -7.99
C ALA A 229 12.92 -3.79 -6.83
N ALA A 230 13.00 -3.23 -5.62
CA ALA A 230 12.21 -3.71 -4.49
C ALA A 230 10.71 -3.45 -4.68
N PHE A 231 10.34 -2.25 -5.17
CA PHE A 231 8.94 -1.91 -5.44
C PHE A 231 8.37 -2.67 -6.65
N ALA A 232 9.22 -3.02 -7.62
CA ALA A 232 8.86 -3.82 -8.80
C ALA A 232 8.65 -5.31 -8.52
N LYS A 233 9.00 -5.81 -7.33
CA LYS A 233 8.68 -7.20 -6.96
C LYS A 233 7.18 -7.34 -6.81
N THR A 234 6.60 -8.23 -7.60
CA THR A 234 5.16 -8.38 -7.72
C THR A 234 4.65 -9.75 -7.28
N GLU A 235 3.38 -9.81 -6.93
CA GLU A 235 2.61 -11.01 -6.62
C GLU A 235 1.21 -10.94 -7.24
N ALA A 236 0.49 -12.05 -7.26
CA ALA A 236 -0.86 -12.10 -7.81
C ALA A 236 -1.79 -11.09 -7.12
N SER A 237 -2.53 -10.31 -7.93
CA SER A 237 -3.56 -9.40 -7.43
C SER A 237 -4.78 -10.16 -6.91
N ALA A 238 -5.46 -9.59 -5.92
CA ALA A 238 -6.76 -10.07 -5.43
C ALA A 238 -7.89 -9.86 -6.46
N ILE A 239 -7.67 -9.03 -7.49
CA ILE A 239 -8.60 -8.84 -8.59
C ILE A 239 -8.30 -9.91 -9.64
N ALA A 240 -9.31 -10.74 -9.93
CA ALA A 240 -9.19 -11.75 -10.98
C ALA A 240 -8.80 -11.11 -12.31
N ASN A 241 -7.74 -11.64 -12.94
CA ASN A 241 -7.17 -11.16 -14.21
C ASN A 241 -6.63 -9.72 -14.19
N ALA A 242 -6.37 -9.12 -13.02
CA ALA A 242 -5.68 -7.84 -12.95
C ALA A 242 -4.15 -7.99 -13.04
N PRO A 243 -3.42 -6.90 -13.34
CA PRO A 243 -1.97 -6.88 -13.23
C PRO A 243 -1.51 -7.25 -11.82
N GLU A 244 -0.32 -7.82 -11.74
CA GLU A 244 0.30 -8.14 -10.46
C GLU A 244 0.52 -6.88 -9.60
N VAL A 245 0.41 -7.05 -8.28
CA VAL A 245 0.57 -6.00 -7.28
C VAL A 245 1.98 -6.06 -6.68
N SER A 246 2.55 -4.92 -6.31
CA SER A 246 3.81 -4.90 -5.55
C SER A 246 3.66 -5.62 -4.20
N VAL A 247 4.57 -6.54 -3.89
CA VAL A 247 4.59 -7.31 -2.64
C VAL A 247 4.62 -6.40 -1.40
N LEU A 248 5.34 -5.27 -1.48
CA LEU A 248 5.41 -4.30 -0.38
C LEU A 248 4.05 -3.68 -0.07
N TYR A 249 3.29 -3.33 -1.12
CA TYR A 249 1.95 -2.75 -0.96
C TYR A 249 0.95 -3.80 -0.50
N ALA A 250 0.96 -4.98 -1.10
CA ALA A 250 0.05 -6.05 -0.74
C ALA A 250 0.17 -6.42 0.74
N ARG A 251 1.40 -6.60 1.24
CA ARG A 251 1.65 -6.81 2.67
C ARG A 251 1.04 -5.71 3.53
N GLN A 252 1.24 -4.45 3.16
CA GLN A 252 0.76 -3.33 3.95
C GLN A 252 -0.76 -3.17 3.89
N PHE A 253 -1.36 -3.49 2.76
CA PHE A 253 -2.82 -3.54 2.62
C PHE A 253 -3.40 -4.65 3.49
N ASP A 254 -2.79 -5.83 3.53
CA ASP A 254 -3.26 -6.94 4.36
C ASP A 254 -3.19 -6.61 5.86
N GLU A 255 -2.11 -5.96 6.31
CA GLU A 255 -1.97 -5.48 7.68
C GLU A 255 -3.04 -4.44 8.05
N MET A 256 -3.31 -3.46 7.17
CA MET A 256 -4.37 -2.48 7.39
C MET A 256 -5.75 -3.13 7.44
N LEU A 257 -6.06 -4.00 6.46
CA LEU A 257 -7.37 -4.62 6.35
C LEU A 257 -7.63 -5.64 7.47
N ALA A 258 -6.60 -6.34 7.95
CA ALA A 258 -6.72 -7.20 9.13
C ALA A 258 -7.21 -6.42 10.36
N LEU A 259 -6.80 -5.17 10.51
CA LEU A 259 -7.21 -4.27 11.59
C LEU A 259 -8.53 -3.54 11.32
N MET A 260 -9.12 -3.67 10.13
CA MET A 260 -10.46 -3.15 9.83
C MET A 260 -11.55 -4.21 10.03
N LYS A 261 -11.19 -5.51 10.06
CA LYS A 261 -12.15 -6.60 10.24
C LYS A 261 -12.95 -6.42 11.53
N THR A 262 -14.26 -6.56 11.39
CA THR A 262 -15.23 -6.53 12.49
C THR A 262 -15.59 -7.94 12.91
N TYR A 263 -15.97 -8.14 14.19
CA TYR A 263 -16.32 -9.48 14.70
C TYR A 263 -17.62 -10.04 14.09
N LYS A 264 -18.46 -9.16 13.55
CA LYS A 264 -19.60 -9.48 12.68
C LYS A 264 -19.48 -8.65 11.40
N PRO A 265 -19.71 -9.22 10.21
CA PRO A 265 -19.83 -8.43 8.99
C PRO A 265 -20.95 -7.39 9.16
N LEU A 266 -20.62 -6.11 8.98
CA LEU A 266 -21.54 -4.99 9.23
C LEU A 266 -22.81 -5.06 8.38
N PHE A 267 -22.74 -5.70 7.21
CA PHE A 267 -23.84 -5.76 6.25
C PHE A 267 -24.03 -7.16 5.66
N ALA A 268 -23.75 -8.23 6.43
CA ALA A 268 -24.06 -9.57 5.93
C ALA A 268 -25.56 -9.70 5.69
N LYS A 269 -25.94 -9.92 4.43
CA LYS A 269 -27.15 -10.67 4.14
C LYS A 269 -26.96 -12.03 4.80
N GLU A 270 -27.79 -12.36 5.78
CA GLU A 270 -28.00 -13.75 6.17
C GLU A 270 -28.35 -14.48 4.87
N LYS A 271 -27.36 -15.20 4.31
CA LYS A 271 -27.70 -16.32 3.45
C LYS A 271 -28.26 -17.35 4.41
N GLU A 272 -29.56 -17.27 4.60
CA GLU A 272 -30.40 -18.35 5.08
C GLU A 272 -29.90 -19.61 4.36
N LYS A 273 -29.24 -20.49 5.11
CA LYS A 273 -28.88 -21.81 4.63
C LYS A 273 -30.19 -22.60 4.55
N ASP A 274 -30.98 -22.32 3.53
CA ASP A 274 -31.85 -23.36 3.00
C ASP A 274 -30.93 -24.37 2.33
N VAL A 275 -30.68 -25.44 3.07
CA VAL A 275 -30.19 -26.70 2.51
C VAL A 275 -31.44 -27.43 2.03
N PRO A 276 -31.74 -27.53 0.73
CA PRO A 276 -32.62 -28.58 0.28
C PRO A 276 -31.84 -29.88 0.45
N ALA A 277 -32.41 -30.81 1.22
CA ALA A 277 -31.90 -32.16 1.37
C ALA A 277 -31.60 -32.81 0.00
N PRO A 278 -30.58 -33.67 -0.09
CA PRO A 278 -30.22 -34.32 -1.35
C PRO A 278 -31.29 -35.36 -1.72
N VAL A 279 -32.05 -35.10 -2.78
CA VAL A 279 -32.87 -36.14 -3.42
C VAL A 279 -31.98 -36.89 -4.41
N SER A 280 -31.62 -38.12 -4.02
CA SER A 280 -30.99 -39.13 -4.85
C SER A 280 -31.95 -39.62 -5.95
N VAL A 281 -31.49 -39.64 -7.20
CA VAL A 281 -32.16 -40.39 -8.29
C VAL A 281 -31.07 -41.06 -9.16
N PRO A 282 -31.28 -42.31 -9.64
CA PRO A 282 -30.20 -43.24 -10.00
C PRO A 282 -29.60 -43.08 -11.40
N SER A 283 -28.38 -43.61 -11.55
CA SER A 283 -27.64 -43.80 -12.80
C SER A 283 -28.44 -44.48 -13.92
N GLY A 284 -28.38 -43.89 -15.10
CA GLY A 284 -28.70 -44.56 -16.36
C GLY A 284 -28.92 -43.56 -17.49
N TYR A 285 -28.29 -43.80 -18.65
CA TYR A 285 -28.36 -43.06 -19.92
C TYR A 285 -27.27 -42.00 -20.20
N ALA A 286 -26.15 -42.48 -20.75
CA ALA A 286 -25.59 -41.95 -22.01
C ALA A 286 -26.04 -42.91 -23.15
N PRO A 287 -26.03 -42.57 -24.46
CA PRO A 287 -25.23 -41.52 -25.12
C PRO A 287 -25.95 -40.75 -26.27
N ALA A 288 -25.30 -39.68 -26.79
CA ALA A 288 -25.07 -39.49 -28.24
C ALA A 288 -24.23 -38.21 -28.53
N LYS A 289 -23.03 -38.42 -29.07
CA LYS A 289 -22.33 -37.51 -30.02
C LYS A 289 -23.22 -37.38 -31.28
N ALA A 290 -23.26 -36.34 -32.10
CA ALA A 290 -22.42 -35.17 -32.34
C ALA A 290 -23.26 -34.11 -33.09
N ALA A 291 -22.81 -32.85 -33.09
CA ALA A 291 -22.90 -32.00 -34.27
C ALA A 291 -21.72 -31.01 -34.26
N VAL A 292 -20.91 -31.08 -35.30
CA VAL A 292 -19.77 -30.21 -35.57
C VAL A 292 -20.30 -28.85 -36.06
N PRO A 293 -19.84 -27.71 -35.53
CA PRO A 293 -20.18 -26.41 -36.10
C PRO A 293 -19.46 -26.22 -37.44
N VAL A 294 -20.25 -25.92 -38.47
CA VAL A 294 -19.81 -25.55 -39.82
C VAL A 294 -18.98 -24.26 -39.75
N ALA A 295 -17.82 -24.27 -40.41
CA ALA A 295 -16.92 -23.14 -40.54
C ALA A 295 -17.60 -21.96 -41.26
N ALA A 296 -17.55 -20.79 -40.63
CA ALA A 296 -17.94 -19.53 -41.27
C ALA A 296 -16.85 -19.07 -42.26
N PRO A 297 -17.22 -18.45 -43.39
CA PRO A 297 -16.28 -18.03 -44.42
C PRO A 297 -15.40 -16.88 -43.94
N VAL A 298 -14.10 -17.01 -44.24
CA VAL A 298 -13.04 -16.03 -43.98
C VAL A 298 -13.32 -14.76 -44.79
N ALA A 299 -13.47 -13.63 -44.09
CA ALA A 299 -13.50 -12.31 -44.72
C ALA A 299 -12.09 -11.94 -45.26
N PRO A 300 -11.99 -11.30 -46.44
CA PRO A 300 -10.70 -10.90 -47.01
C PRO A 300 -9.97 -9.88 -46.12
N GLN A 301 -8.72 -10.17 -45.81
CA GLN A 301 -7.77 -9.25 -45.20
C GLN A 301 -7.55 -8.03 -46.12
N PRO A 302 -7.71 -6.79 -45.64
CA PRO A 302 -7.26 -5.60 -46.37
C PRO A 302 -5.74 -5.55 -46.43
N ALA A 303 -5.25 -5.22 -47.63
CA ALA A 303 -3.84 -5.10 -47.97
C ALA A 303 -3.05 -4.16 -47.04
N ALA A 304 -1.81 -4.55 -46.79
CA ALA A 304 -0.82 -3.77 -46.08
C ALA A 304 -0.64 -2.39 -46.74
N ALA A 305 -0.90 -1.33 -45.96
CA ALA A 305 -0.53 0.02 -46.33
C ALA A 305 0.99 0.15 -46.27
N THR A 306 1.59 0.46 -47.41
CA THR A 306 2.98 0.87 -47.59
C THR A 306 3.27 2.10 -46.75
N ALA A 307 4.19 1.97 -45.80
CA ALA A 307 4.74 3.10 -45.06
C ALA A 307 5.62 3.96 -45.99
N PRO A 308 5.42 5.28 -46.06
CA PRO A 308 6.35 6.18 -46.73
C PRO A 308 7.67 6.26 -45.96
N ALA A 309 8.77 6.20 -46.71
CA ALA A 309 10.14 6.34 -46.21
C ALA A 309 10.32 7.67 -45.46
N THR A 310 10.58 7.59 -44.15
CA THR A 310 11.01 8.74 -43.36
C THR A 310 12.46 9.06 -43.68
N ALA A 311 12.66 10.29 -44.16
CA ALA A 311 13.94 10.85 -44.56
C ALA A 311 14.99 10.80 -43.44
N ALA A 312 16.23 10.53 -43.84
CA ALA A 312 17.41 10.59 -43.00
C ALA A 312 17.58 12.00 -42.40
N PRO A 313 18.01 12.13 -41.13
CA PRO A 313 18.26 13.41 -40.51
C PRO A 313 19.50 14.07 -41.13
N THR A 314 19.29 15.28 -41.64
CA THR A 314 20.35 16.18 -42.11
C THR A 314 21.23 16.56 -40.91
N PRO A 315 22.57 16.50 -41.01
CA PRO A 315 23.45 16.91 -39.93
C PRO A 315 23.33 18.42 -39.70
N LEU A 316 23.03 18.80 -38.46
CA LEU A 316 23.09 20.17 -37.98
C LEU A 316 24.52 20.71 -38.15
N LYS A 317 24.64 21.72 -38.99
CA LYS A 317 25.84 22.54 -39.15
C LYS A 317 26.05 23.29 -37.83
N SER A 318 27.08 22.91 -37.07
CA SER A 318 27.51 23.61 -35.87
C SER A 318 27.91 25.04 -36.22
N ALA A 319 27.23 26.01 -35.61
CA ALA A 319 27.66 27.39 -35.62
C ALA A 319 28.94 27.53 -34.77
N PRO A 320 29.93 28.33 -35.19
CA PRO A 320 31.14 28.54 -34.41
C PRO A 320 30.81 29.31 -33.13
N VAL A 321 31.26 28.76 -31.99
CA VAL A 321 31.24 29.39 -30.68
C VAL A 321 32.17 30.60 -30.73
N GLN A 322 31.62 31.81 -30.58
CA GLN A 322 32.40 33.00 -30.28
C GLN A 322 32.84 32.92 -28.82
N LEU A 323 34.13 32.67 -28.59
CA LEU A 323 34.76 32.76 -27.27
C LEU A 323 34.98 34.22 -26.91
N ALA A 324 34.56 34.61 -25.71
CA ALA A 324 34.87 35.92 -25.15
C ALA A 324 36.38 36.01 -24.82
N PRO A 325 37.01 37.20 -24.90
CA PRO A 325 38.42 37.35 -24.59
C PRO A 325 38.69 37.03 -23.10
N GLY A 326 39.41 35.94 -22.82
CA GLY A 326 39.91 35.63 -21.48
C GLY A 326 39.74 34.19 -20.97
N GLU A 327 39.18 33.26 -21.76
CA GLU A 327 38.96 31.88 -21.31
C GLU A 327 40.08 30.93 -21.77
N ILE A 328 40.73 30.27 -20.81
CA ILE A 328 41.87 29.35 -20.99
C ILE A 328 41.31 27.95 -21.25
N VAL A 329 41.62 27.37 -22.42
CA VAL A 329 41.25 25.99 -22.79
C VAL A 329 42.27 25.01 -22.20
N PRO A 330 41.85 23.94 -21.49
CA PRO A 330 42.74 22.87 -21.04
C PRO A 330 43.27 22.05 -22.22
N GLU A 331 44.58 21.85 -22.26
CA GLU A 331 45.30 21.05 -23.27
C GLU A 331 45.02 19.55 -23.05
N GLU A 332 44.47 18.89 -24.08
CA GLU A 332 44.21 17.44 -24.07
C GLU A 332 45.49 16.69 -24.50
N PRO A 333 45.92 15.64 -23.76
CA PRO A 333 47.15 14.92 -24.07
C PRO A 333 47.02 14.01 -25.31
N PRO A 334 48.11 13.79 -26.06
CA PRO A 334 48.08 13.01 -27.29
C PRO A 334 47.81 11.52 -27.02
N ALA A 335 46.88 10.96 -27.78
CA ALA A 335 46.56 9.53 -27.77
C ALA A 335 47.75 8.67 -28.26
N LYS A 336 47.98 7.56 -27.55
CA LYS A 336 48.68 6.37 -28.05
C LYS A 336 47.73 5.19 -27.96
#